data_AF-A0A1Y2C8T1-F1
#
_entry.id   AF-A0A1Y2C8T1-F1
#
_cell.length_a   1.000
_cell.length_b   1.000
_cell.length_c   1.000
_cell.angle_alpha   90.00
_cell.angle_beta   90.00
_cell.angle_gamma   90.00
#
_symmetry.space_group_name_H-M   'P 1'
#
loop_
_entity.id
_entity.type
_entity.pdbx_description
1 polymer ?
#
loop_
_entity_poly.entity_id
_entity_poly.type
_entity_poly.pdbx_seq_one_letter_code
_entity_poly.pdbx_strand_id
1 'polypeptide(L)'
;MNTYSTPWTVPVTSVTYQDDFPPLGTTSTTQQPKSSKHSVAPTFIPSNSTRVIQPSRSVQLPKGVCLKITHLRPRYNHLKHWYETPGNVIATRAGRINYVDETGVSKAFVYDASPWANPFKLSEYSLEECLSRFQSHLHRKLQDPDTLNEFLELANAKEIGCFCLPENGCHRNVILKTLKEKLEERTAYN
;
A
#
# COMPACT_ATOMS: atom_id res chain seq x y z
N MET A 1 46.00 35.89 -4.97
CA MET A 1 46.66 34.57 -5.08
C MET A 1 45.57 33.54 -5.32
N ASN A 2 45.35 33.15 -6.58
CA ASN A 2 44.34 32.17 -6.97
C ASN A 2 44.98 30.79 -7.05
N THR A 3 44.49 29.83 -6.27
CA THR A 3 44.90 28.42 -6.36
C THR A 3 43.79 27.63 -7.05
N TYR A 4 44.08 27.17 -8.26
CA TYR A 4 43.21 26.27 -9.04
C TYR A 4 43.34 24.84 -8.50
N SER A 5 42.22 24.23 -8.11
CA SER A 5 42.11 22.80 -7.79
C SER A 5 41.84 22.00 -9.07
N THR A 6 42.67 20.99 -9.31
CA THR A 6 42.52 20.00 -10.39
C THR A 6 41.44 18.96 -10.08
N PRO A 7 40.70 18.46 -11.09
CA PRO A 7 39.72 17.40 -10.89
C PRO A 7 40.35 15.99 -10.90
N TRP A 8 39.84 15.13 -10.02
CA TRP A 8 40.18 13.70 -9.93
C TRP A 8 39.47 12.90 -11.01
N THR A 9 40.22 12.07 -11.74
CA THR A 9 39.70 11.10 -12.70
C THR A 9 39.51 9.75 -12.01
N VAL A 10 38.32 9.16 -12.10
CA VAL A 10 38.03 7.81 -11.60
C VAL A 10 38.14 6.80 -12.75
N PRO A 11 38.77 5.62 -12.53
CA PRO A 11 38.86 4.58 -13.55
C PRO A 11 37.55 3.81 -13.68
N VAL A 12 37.10 3.65 -14.93
CA VAL A 12 35.98 2.78 -15.31
C VAL A 12 36.50 1.34 -15.38
N THR A 13 35.98 0.47 -14.52
CA THR A 13 36.18 -0.98 -14.64
C THR A 13 34.94 -1.59 -15.28
N SER A 14 35.12 -2.19 -16.45
CA SER A 14 34.10 -2.97 -17.15
C SER A 14 33.98 -4.35 -16.50
N VAL A 15 32.80 -4.64 -15.96
CA VAL A 15 32.43 -5.97 -15.45
C VAL A 15 31.70 -6.70 -16.57
N THR A 16 32.28 -7.78 -17.07
CA THR A 16 31.64 -8.72 -18.01
C THR A 16 30.76 -9.70 -17.23
N TYR A 17 29.45 -9.68 -17.49
CA TYR A 17 28.49 -10.68 -17.02
C TYR A 17 28.62 -11.96 -17.85
N GLN A 18 28.68 -13.12 -17.18
CA GLN A 18 28.43 -14.43 -17.78
C GLN A 18 27.06 -14.89 -17.33
N ASP A 19 26.14 -15.02 -18.28
CA ASP A 19 24.79 -15.57 -18.09
C ASP A 19 24.83 -17.10 -18.24
N ASP A 20 24.82 -17.82 -17.11
CA ASP A 20 24.56 -19.27 -17.08
C ASP A 20 23.08 -19.51 -16.73
N PHE A 21 22.25 -19.65 -17.76
CA PHE A 21 20.87 -20.13 -17.63
C PHE A 21 20.81 -21.66 -17.79
N PRO A 22 20.31 -22.43 -16.81
CA PRO A 22 20.00 -23.84 -17.00
C PRO A 22 18.67 -24.06 -17.76
N PRO A 23 18.54 -25.14 -18.53
CA PRO A 23 17.38 -25.41 -19.38
C PRO A 23 16.14 -25.89 -18.61
N LEU A 24 14.98 -25.48 -19.13
CA LEU A 24 13.63 -25.87 -18.72
C LEU A 24 13.39 -27.38 -18.86
N GLY A 25 13.08 -28.03 -17.74
CA GLY A 25 12.58 -29.40 -17.70
C GLY A 25 11.08 -29.45 -17.97
N THR A 26 10.70 -30.20 -19.01
CA THR A 26 9.34 -30.62 -19.34
C THR A 26 9.02 -31.96 -18.68
N THR A 27 7.91 -32.05 -17.94
CA THR A 27 7.22 -33.33 -17.74
C THR A 27 5.71 -33.13 -17.63
N SER A 28 5.02 -33.71 -18.61
CA SER A 28 3.61 -34.07 -18.63
C SER A 28 3.25 -34.99 -17.46
N THR A 29 1.98 -35.02 -17.02
CA THR A 29 1.16 -36.25 -16.94
C THR A 29 -0.24 -35.96 -16.39
N THR A 30 -1.20 -36.20 -17.27
CA THR A 30 -2.64 -36.43 -17.09
C THR A 30 -2.96 -37.48 -16.04
N GLN A 31 -4.00 -37.25 -15.21
CA GLN A 31 -4.99 -38.28 -14.85
C GLN A 31 -6.22 -37.69 -14.15
N GLN A 32 -7.36 -37.77 -14.83
CA GLN A 32 -8.71 -37.65 -14.26
C GLN A 32 -9.11 -38.97 -13.58
N PRO A 33 -9.93 -38.90 -12.52
CA PRO A 33 -10.87 -39.97 -12.25
C PRO A 33 -12.34 -39.50 -12.20
N LYS A 34 -13.09 -40.06 -13.15
CA LYS A 34 -14.37 -40.78 -13.02
C LYS A 34 -15.45 -40.21 -12.09
N SER A 35 -16.49 -39.71 -12.76
CA SER A 35 -17.86 -39.49 -12.31
C SER A 35 -18.52 -40.75 -11.72
N SER A 36 -19.11 -40.64 -10.52
CA SER A 36 -20.12 -41.57 -10.02
C SER A 36 -21.47 -40.85 -9.94
N LYS A 37 -22.48 -41.42 -10.61
CA LYS A 37 -23.85 -40.93 -10.65
C LYS A 37 -24.64 -41.60 -9.53
N HIS A 38 -25.07 -40.84 -8.53
CA HIS A 38 -26.15 -41.25 -7.64
C HIS A 38 -27.32 -40.29 -7.82
N SER A 39 -28.36 -40.78 -8.53
CA SER A 39 -29.68 -40.14 -8.61
C SER A 39 -30.37 -40.29 -7.26
N VAL A 40 -30.65 -39.17 -6.60
CA VAL A 40 -31.57 -39.09 -5.46
C VAL A 40 -32.68 -38.13 -5.85
N ALA A 41 -33.92 -38.56 -5.61
CA ALA A 41 -35.15 -37.86 -5.99
C ALA A 41 -35.25 -36.45 -5.34
N PRO A 42 -35.85 -35.46 -6.02
CA PRO A 42 -36.01 -34.13 -5.47
C PRO A 42 -37.23 -34.08 -4.54
N THR A 43 -36.98 -34.02 -3.23
CA THR A 43 -38.00 -33.65 -2.25
C THR A 43 -38.17 -32.14 -2.27
N PHE A 44 -39.30 -31.67 -2.79
CA PHE A 44 -39.66 -30.27 -2.88
C PHE A 44 -40.02 -29.74 -1.48
N ILE A 45 -39.10 -29.01 -0.85
CA ILE A 45 -39.34 -28.29 0.40
C ILE A 45 -39.69 -26.84 0.04
N PRO A 46 -40.91 -26.35 0.31
CA PRO A 46 -41.23 -24.94 0.13
C PRO A 46 -40.56 -24.13 1.24
N SER A 47 -39.33 -23.70 1.00
CA SER A 47 -38.61 -22.76 1.86
C SER A 47 -39.18 -21.35 1.67
N ASN A 48 -40.19 -21.01 2.47
CA ASN A 48 -40.60 -19.64 2.72
C ASN A 48 -39.53 -18.97 3.60
N SER A 49 -38.38 -18.68 2.98
CA SER A 49 -37.25 -18.01 3.62
C SER A 49 -37.52 -16.51 3.57
N THR A 50 -38.25 -16.03 4.58
CA THR A 50 -38.28 -14.60 4.91
C THR A 50 -36.84 -14.19 5.22
N ARG A 51 -36.11 -13.74 4.19
CA ARG A 51 -34.76 -13.18 4.35
C ARG A 51 -34.89 -11.98 5.27
N VAL A 52 -34.53 -12.18 6.53
CA VAL A 52 -34.22 -11.09 7.45
C VAL A 52 -33.10 -10.29 6.78
N ILE A 53 -33.44 -9.12 6.25
CA ILE A 53 -32.49 -8.17 5.67
C ILE A 53 -31.57 -7.78 6.83
N GLN A 54 -30.38 -8.36 6.88
CA GLN A 54 -29.40 -7.97 7.87
C GLN A 54 -28.97 -6.53 7.54
N PRO A 55 -28.92 -5.63 8.54
CA PRO A 55 -28.44 -4.27 8.33
C PRO A 55 -27.05 -4.31 7.72
N SER A 56 -26.86 -3.52 6.66
CA SER A 56 -25.62 -3.45 5.90
C SER A 56 -24.44 -3.21 6.85
N ARG A 57 -23.45 -4.11 6.80
CA ARG A 57 -22.22 -4.01 7.58
C ARG A 57 -21.55 -2.69 7.23
N SER A 58 -21.48 -1.77 8.19
CA SER A 58 -20.80 -0.49 7.98
C SER A 58 -19.35 -0.74 7.57
N VAL A 59 -18.94 -0.14 6.46
CA VAL A 59 -17.59 -0.29 5.93
C VAL A 59 -16.63 0.40 6.91
N GLN A 60 -15.82 -0.39 7.61
CA GLN A 60 -14.79 0.15 8.51
C GLN A 60 -13.60 0.60 7.68
N LEU A 61 -13.24 1.88 7.78
CA LEU A 61 -12.07 2.43 7.11
C LEU A 61 -10.79 2.14 7.92
N PRO A 62 -9.63 1.97 7.25
CA PRO A 62 -8.35 1.82 7.93
C PRO A 62 -8.03 3.02 8.81
N LYS A 63 -7.32 2.78 9.91
CA LYS A 63 -6.90 3.84 10.82
C LYS A 63 -5.76 4.67 10.23
N GLY A 64 -5.92 6.00 10.22
CA GLY A 64 -4.82 6.88 9.87
C GLY A 64 -3.80 7.04 10.99
N VAL A 65 -2.51 6.82 10.70
CA VAL A 65 -1.42 6.88 11.70
C VAL A 65 -0.30 7.84 11.27
N CYS A 66 0.23 8.60 12.22
CA CYS A 66 1.46 9.38 12.04
C CYS A 66 2.68 8.49 12.32
N LEU A 67 3.61 8.42 11.37
CA LEU A 67 4.80 7.55 11.44
C LEU A 67 5.98 8.15 12.22
N LYS A 68 5.81 9.36 12.77
CA LYS A 68 6.79 9.93 13.70
C LYS A 68 6.89 9.03 14.93
N ILE A 69 8.11 8.79 15.40
CA ILE A 69 8.37 7.84 16.50
C ILE A 69 7.57 8.15 17.77
N THR A 70 7.33 9.43 18.03
CA THR A 70 6.53 9.93 19.16
C THR A 70 5.07 9.48 19.13
N HIS A 71 4.53 9.17 17.95
CA HIS A 71 3.14 8.71 17.76
C HIS A 71 3.02 7.20 17.55
N LEU A 72 4.12 6.55 17.16
CA LEU A 72 4.18 5.10 17.03
C LEU A 72 4.33 4.41 18.40
N ARG A 73 5.08 5.02 19.32
CA ARG A 73 5.25 4.52 20.68
C ARG A 73 3.99 4.75 21.54
N PRO A 74 3.70 3.87 22.51
CA PRO A 74 4.47 2.67 22.88
C PRO A 74 4.17 1.44 22.01
N ARG A 75 3.21 1.52 21.07
CA ARG A 75 2.74 0.35 20.30
C ARG A 75 3.82 -0.26 19.40
N TYR A 76 4.72 0.57 18.88
CA TYR A 76 5.83 0.13 18.03
C TYR A 76 7.12 0.82 18.46
N ASN A 77 8.20 0.03 18.56
CA ASN A 77 9.51 0.51 19.01
C ASN A 77 10.19 1.45 18.01
N HIS A 78 9.96 1.22 16.71
CA HIS A 78 10.51 1.95 15.57
C HIS A 78 9.66 1.72 14.30
N LEU A 79 9.90 2.51 13.24
CA LEU A 79 9.13 2.42 12.00
C LEU A 79 9.20 1.04 11.34
N LYS A 80 10.36 0.39 11.32
CA LYS A 80 10.51 -0.94 10.71
C LYS A 80 9.52 -1.97 11.30
N HIS A 81 9.34 -1.97 12.62
CA HIS A 81 8.36 -2.84 13.29
C HIS A 81 6.93 -2.53 12.84
N TRP A 82 6.57 -1.25 12.73
CA TRP A 82 5.25 -0.85 12.18
C TRP A 82 5.09 -1.28 10.72
N TYR A 83 6.12 -1.11 9.90
CA TYR A 83 6.11 -1.40 8.47
C TYR A 83 5.98 -2.91 8.18
N GLU A 84 6.62 -3.75 8.98
CA GLU A 84 6.60 -5.21 8.85
C GLU A 84 5.32 -5.85 9.43
N THR A 85 4.48 -5.07 10.11
CA THR A 85 3.23 -5.58 10.69
C THR A 85 2.18 -5.80 9.59
N PRO A 86 1.60 -7.02 9.48
CA PRO A 86 0.61 -7.31 8.44
C PRO A 86 -0.59 -6.36 8.47
N GLY A 87 -1.00 -5.91 7.27
CA GLY A 87 -2.12 -4.99 7.07
C GLY A 87 -1.77 -3.51 7.23
N ASN A 88 -0.55 -3.15 7.63
CA ASN A 88 -0.12 -1.75 7.63
C ASN A 88 0.35 -1.33 6.24
N VAL A 89 -0.12 -0.18 5.77
CA VAL A 89 0.20 0.35 4.44
C VAL A 89 0.86 1.71 4.54
N ILE A 90 2.07 1.85 4.00
CA ILE A 90 2.74 3.13 3.93
C ILE A 90 2.15 3.97 2.78
N ALA A 91 1.95 5.27 3.02
CA ALA A 91 1.50 6.23 2.00
C ALA A 91 2.56 7.29 1.70
N THR A 92 3.84 7.02 1.95
CA THR A 92 4.92 8.02 1.84
C THR A 92 5.80 7.75 0.63
N ARG A 93 6.61 8.74 0.26
CA ARG A 93 7.71 8.55 -0.72
C ARG A 93 8.78 7.65 -0.13
N ALA A 94 9.60 7.04 -0.99
CA ALA A 94 10.76 6.26 -0.60
C ALA A 94 11.62 7.05 0.39
N GLY A 95 12.19 6.36 1.38
CA GLY A 95 12.95 7.01 2.42
C GLY A 95 13.87 6.07 3.17
N ARG A 96 14.75 6.69 3.96
CA ARG A 96 15.72 6.02 4.83
C ARG A 96 15.63 6.62 6.22
N ILE A 97 15.49 5.77 7.23
CA ILE A 97 15.40 6.17 8.64
C ILE A 97 16.34 5.31 9.47
N ASN A 98 17.08 5.96 10.37
CA ASN A 98 17.88 5.24 11.36
C ASN A 98 17.03 4.91 12.58
N TYR A 99 17.22 3.71 13.14
CA TYR A 99 16.59 3.29 14.37
C TYR A 99 17.60 2.52 15.23
N VAL A 100 17.38 2.53 16.54
CA VAL A 100 18.17 1.72 17.48
C VAL A 100 17.39 0.42 17.71
N ASP A 101 18.06 -0.71 17.50
CA ASP A 101 17.45 -2.02 17.74
C ASP A 101 17.52 -2.42 19.22
N GLU A 102 17.06 -3.63 19.54
CA GLU A 102 17.03 -4.17 20.90
C GLU A 102 18.44 -4.37 21.50
N THR A 103 19.48 -4.41 20.66
CA THR A 103 20.88 -4.55 21.10
C THR A 103 21.55 -3.19 21.39
N GLY A 104 20.86 -2.08 21.13
CA GLY A 104 21.41 -0.74 21.27
C GLY A 104 22.22 -0.27 20.05
N VAL A 105 22.23 -1.03 18.96
CA VAL A 105 22.97 -0.70 17.73
C VAL A 105 22.09 0.12 16.79
N SER A 106 22.64 1.22 16.27
CA SER A 106 21.97 2.04 15.25
C SER A 106 21.99 1.34 13.89
N LYS A 107 20.81 1.10 13.32
CA LYS A 107 20.60 0.46 12.02
C LYS A 107 19.83 1.40 11.09
N ALA A 108 20.14 1.33 9.80
CA ALA A 108 19.38 2.04 8.77
C ALA A 108 18.28 1.13 8.20
N PHE A 109 17.06 1.67 8.11
CA PHE A 109 15.93 1.05 7.44
C PHE A 109 15.57 1.87 6.20
N VAL A 110 15.56 1.23 5.03
CA VAL A 110 15.16 1.81 3.76
C VAL A 110 13.82 1.19 3.36
N TYR A 111 12.89 2.00 2.87
CA TYR A 111 11.59 1.55 2.40
C TYR A 111 11.21 2.24 1.09
N ASP A 112 10.44 1.54 0.27
CA ASP A 112 10.05 1.98 -1.06
C ASP A 112 8.94 3.04 -1.05
N ALA A 113 8.80 3.73 -2.18
CA ALA A 113 7.72 4.68 -2.37
C ALA A 113 6.38 3.95 -2.49
N SER A 114 5.38 4.44 -1.74
CA SER A 114 4.00 4.01 -1.92
C SER A 114 3.47 4.42 -3.29
N PRO A 115 2.66 3.57 -3.96
CA PRO A 115 1.87 3.97 -5.12
C PRO A 115 0.94 5.16 -4.83
N TRP A 116 0.61 5.40 -3.56
CA TRP A 116 -0.27 6.46 -3.07
C TRP A 116 0.48 7.63 -2.43
N ALA A 117 1.80 7.71 -2.64
CA ALA A 117 2.61 8.81 -2.16
C ALA A 117 2.21 10.13 -2.84
N ASN A 118 2.20 11.23 -2.08
CA ASN A 118 2.01 12.57 -2.66
C ASN A 118 3.25 12.98 -3.49
N PRO A 119 3.15 13.24 -4.81
CA PRO A 119 4.28 13.66 -5.62
C PRO A 119 4.67 15.15 -5.43
N PHE A 120 3.79 16.00 -4.87
CA PHE A 120 3.99 17.45 -4.73
C PHE A 120 4.75 17.80 -3.44
N LYS A 121 5.80 18.63 -3.52
CA LYS A 121 6.70 18.92 -2.40
C LYS A 121 6.42 20.27 -1.77
N LEU A 122 6.61 20.37 -0.45
CA LEU A 122 6.51 21.65 0.28
C LEU A 122 7.61 22.65 -0.06
N SER A 123 8.68 22.21 -0.74
CA SER A 123 9.71 23.10 -1.28
C SER A 123 9.25 23.85 -2.55
N GLU A 124 8.19 23.36 -3.20
CA GLU A 124 7.69 23.86 -4.48
C GLU A 124 6.33 24.55 -4.33
N TYR A 125 5.53 24.12 -3.36
CA TYR A 125 4.17 24.60 -3.14
C TYR A 125 3.88 24.74 -1.65
N SER A 126 2.91 25.57 -1.31
CA SER A 126 2.34 25.58 0.05
C SER A 126 1.68 24.24 0.39
N LEU A 127 1.37 24.03 1.68
CA LEU A 127 0.71 22.81 2.14
C LEU A 127 -0.68 22.64 1.51
N GLU A 128 -1.46 23.72 1.45
CA GLU A 128 -2.79 23.74 0.84
C GLU A 128 -2.72 23.39 -0.65
N GLU A 129 -1.80 24.02 -1.38
CA GLU A 129 -1.59 23.72 -2.80
C GLU A 129 -1.12 22.28 -3.02
N CYS A 130 -0.22 21.76 -2.18
CA CYS A 130 0.22 20.36 -2.24
C CYS A 130 -0.97 19.39 -2.07
N LEU A 131 -1.87 19.67 -1.13
CA LEU A 131 -3.04 18.83 -0.87
C LEU A 131 -4.08 18.94 -2.00
N SER A 132 -4.35 20.15 -2.49
CA SER A 132 -5.25 20.40 -3.61
C SER A 132 -4.77 19.71 -4.90
N ARG A 133 -3.47 19.85 -5.21
CA ARG A 133 -2.83 19.16 -6.34
C ARG A 133 -2.87 17.65 -6.16
N PHE A 134 -2.61 17.16 -4.95
CA PHE A 134 -2.67 15.73 -4.65
C PHE A 134 -4.08 15.16 -4.83
N GLN A 135 -5.12 15.84 -4.34
CA GLN A 135 -6.51 15.43 -4.52
C GLN A 135 -6.86 15.34 -6.01
N SER A 136 -6.49 16.35 -6.80
CA SER A 136 -6.71 16.38 -8.24
C SER A 136 -5.95 15.26 -8.98
N HIS A 137 -4.70 15.01 -8.57
CA HIS A 137 -3.88 13.92 -9.10
C HIS A 137 -4.48 12.55 -8.78
N LEU A 138 -4.90 12.33 -7.53
CA LEU A 138 -5.52 11.09 -7.08
C LEU A 138 -6.82 10.83 -7.86
N HIS A 139 -7.72 11.82 -7.97
CA HIS A 139 -8.96 11.67 -8.75
C HIS A 139 -8.72 11.29 -10.21
N ARG A 140 -7.69 11.87 -10.85
CA ARG A 140 -7.32 11.51 -12.22
C ARG A 140 -6.77 10.09 -12.29
N LYS A 141 -5.91 9.71 -11.33
CA LYS A 141 -5.32 8.38 -11.23
C LYS A 141 -6.40 7.30 -11.07
N LEU A 142 -7.45 7.59 -10.31
CA LEU A 142 -8.58 6.68 -10.07
C LEU A 142 -9.62 6.62 -11.20
N GLN A 143 -9.40 7.31 -12.33
CA GLN A 143 -10.21 7.09 -13.53
C GLN A 143 -9.86 5.76 -14.23
N ASP A 144 -8.65 5.26 -14.00
CA ASP A 144 -8.22 3.96 -14.46
C ASP A 144 -8.85 2.84 -13.59
N PRO A 145 -9.61 1.89 -14.18
CA PRO A 145 -10.32 0.86 -13.41
C PRO A 145 -9.40 -0.05 -12.60
N ASP A 146 -8.24 -0.42 -13.13
CA ASP A 146 -7.29 -1.30 -12.44
C ASP A 146 -6.72 -0.59 -11.21
N THR A 147 -6.29 0.67 -11.39
CA THR A 147 -5.83 1.51 -10.29
C THR A 147 -6.94 1.77 -9.26
N LEU A 148 -8.19 1.94 -9.69
CA LEU A 148 -9.32 2.09 -8.77
C LEU A 148 -9.52 0.82 -7.94
N ASN A 149 -9.43 -0.37 -8.53
CA ASN A 149 -9.55 -1.63 -7.80
C ASN A 149 -8.42 -1.77 -6.76
N GLU A 150 -7.16 -1.51 -7.15
CA GLU A 150 -6.03 -1.50 -6.21
C GLU A 150 -6.22 -0.47 -5.08
N PHE A 151 -6.78 0.70 -5.39
CA PHE A 151 -7.06 1.72 -4.39
C PHE A 151 -8.14 1.27 -3.40
N LEU A 152 -9.19 0.59 -3.87
CA LEU A 152 -10.25 0.05 -3.01
C LEU A 152 -9.74 -1.06 -2.08
N GLU A 153 -8.70 -1.80 -2.46
CA GLU A 153 -8.04 -2.78 -1.58
C GLU A 153 -7.44 -2.14 -0.33
N LEU A 154 -7.19 -0.82 -0.32
CA LEU A 154 -6.80 -0.10 0.91
C LEU A 154 -7.85 -0.22 2.01
N ALA A 155 -9.12 -0.52 1.69
CA ALA A 155 -10.16 -0.78 2.68
C ALA A 155 -9.85 -2.00 3.56
N ASN A 156 -9.04 -2.94 3.07
CA ASN A 156 -8.59 -4.12 3.81
C ASN A 156 -7.36 -3.84 4.69
N ALA A 157 -6.78 -2.65 4.61
CA ALA A 157 -5.68 -2.25 5.45
C ALA A 157 -6.14 -2.07 6.92
N LYS A 158 -5.23 -2.35 7.85
CA LYS A 158 -5.40 -2.06 9.27
C LYS A 158 -5.10 -0.59 9.56
N GLU A 159 -3.93 -0.14 9.11
CA GLU A 159 -3.46 1.23 9.31
C GLU A 159 -2.84 1.79 8.03
N ILE A 160 -3.09 3.07 7.73
CA ILE A 160 -2.38 3.80 6.67
C ILE A 160 -1.46 4.83 7.32
N GLY A 161 -0.17 4.78 6.98
CA GLY A 161 0.88 5.57 7.62
C GLY A 161 1.38 6.75 6.78
N CYS A 162 1.55 7.91 7.40
CA CYS A 162 2.28 9.06 6.84
C CYS A 162 3.07 9.81 7.92
N PHE A 163 4.15 10.54 7.58
CA PHE A 163 4.91 11.36 8.54
C PHE A 163 4.28 12.72 8.88
N CYS A 164 3.29 13.17 8.12
CA CYS A 164 2.57 14.41 8.42
C CYS A 164 1.78 14.25 9.73
N LEU A 165 1.73 15.33 10.51
CA LEU A 165 0.89 15.40 11.69
C LEU A 165 -0.59 15.43 11.28
N PRO A 166 -1.50 14.81 12.06
CA PRO A 166 -2.93 14.83 11.73
C PRO A 166 -3.54 16.24 11.70
N GLU A 167 -3.07 17.12 12.58
CA GLU A 167 -3.63 18.44 12.86
C GLU A 167 -3.41 19.45 11.72
N ASN A 168 -2.31 19.31 10.97
CA ASN A 168 -1.90 20.31 9.98
C ASN A 168 -2.45 20.05 8.57
N GLY A 169 -3.37 19.09 8.40
CA GLY A 169 -3.72 18.57 7.09
C GLY A 169 -2.64 17.60 6.58
N CYS A 170 -3.09 16.49 5.98
CA CYS A 170 -2.23 15.39 5.61
C CYS A 170 -2.77 14.72 4.35
N HIS A 171 -1.89 14.33 3.42
CA HIS A 171 -2.31 13.65 2.20
C HIS A 171 -2.92 12.27 2.49
N ARG A 172 -2.55 11.62 3.61
CA ARG A 172 -3.25 10.42 4.10
C ARG A 172 -4.73 10.69 4.36
N ASN A 173 -5.06 11.86 4.91
CA ASN A 173 -6.46 12.19 5.17
C ASN A 173 -7.24 12.35 3.86
N VAL A 174 -6.59 12.86 2.81
CA VAL A 174 -7.16 12.88 1.45
C VAL A 174 -7.42 11.45 0.95
N ILE A 175 -6.44 10.54 1.09
CA ILE A 175 -6.61 9.11 0.73
C ILE A 175 -7.81 8.50 1.46
N LEU A 176 -7.89 8.65 2.79
CA LEU A 176 -8.97 8.08 3.59
C LEU A 176 -10.34 8.65 3.22
N LYS A 177 -10.41 9.96 2.95
CA LYS A 177 -11.64 10.62 2.51
C LYS A 177 -12.08 10.09 1.15
N THR A 178 -11.19 10.04 0.16
CA THR A 178 -11.48 9.54 -1.19
C THR A 178 -11.85 8.05 -1.16
N LEU A 179 -11.18 7.25 -0.31
CA LEU A 179 -11.50 5.83 -0.13
C LEU A 179 -12.93 5.64 0.38
N LYS A 180 -13.34 6.45 1.37
CA LYS A 180 -14.72 6.45 1.87
C LYS A 180 -15.72 6.75 0.76
N GLU A 181 -15.52 7.85 0.03
CA GLU A 181 -16.39 8.29 -1.06
C GLU A 181 -16.53 7.19 -2.13
N LYS A 182 -15.42 6.55 -2.53
CA LYS A 182 -15.43 5.48 -3.53
C LYS A 182 -16.10 4.19 -3.07
N LEU A 183 -15.99 3.85 -1.78
CA LEU A 183 -16.69 2.70 -1.21
C LEU A 183 -18.21 2.96 -1.15
N GLU A 184 -18.62 4.16 -0.75
CA GLU A 184 -20.03 4.56 -0.71
C GLU A 184 -20.65 4.57 -2.13
N GLU A 185 -19.96 5.15 -3.11
CA GLU A 185 -20.35 5.07 -4.53
C GLU A 185 -20.54 3.63 -4.97
N ARG A 186 -19.58 2.73 -4.69
CA ARG A 186 -19.66 1.32 -5.07
C ARG A 186 -20.84 0.60 -4.40
N THR A 187 -21.19 0.93 -3.16
CA THR A 187 -22.35 0.33 -2.48
C THR A 187 -23.69 0.88 -2.96
N ALA A 188 -23.73 2.11 -3.51
CA ALA A 188 -24.98 2.70 -3.99
C ALA A 188 -25.46 2.13 -5.34
N TYR A 189 -24.55 1.55 -6.13
CA TYR A 189 -24.85 0.98 -7.45
C TYR A 189 -24.96 -0.56 -7.47
N ASN A 190 -24.70 -1.24 -6.35
CA ASN A 190 -24.86 -2.70 -6.19
C ASN A 190 -26.11 -3.03 -5.39
#